data_AF-A0A1F4PHD6-F1
#
_entry.id   AF-A0A1F4PHD6-F1
#
_cell.length_a   1.000
_cell.length_b   1.000
_cell.length_c   1.000
_cell.angle_alpha   90.00
_cell.angle_beta   90.00
_cell.angle_gamma   90.00
#
_symmetry.space_group_name_H-M   'P 1'
#
loop_
_entity.id
_entity.type
_entity.pdbx_description
1 polymer ?
#
loop_
_entity_poly.entity_id
_entity_poly.type
_entity_poly.pdbx_seq_one_letter_code
_entity_poly.pdbx_strand_id
1 'polypeptide(L)'
;MKKILSLLLILSIKTSALTPIKIESPLIHNLDGHLIDGGAIMMQKQVLVSISTIVYGKHGVGTINYDGKKISLQKLSIEERKVDSEMQKKYSLTIKNAYREDSAKLPDEFRDKVAALHAAFDDAKNQFKEATFPFLDKIKHFKDPVLKIMSEWSEKRKRTNSDILKWADTDGNEEALFHSTITTNNDLNSFLYDIMVFLNDFSHNCPKANDQFVQYMKEKDGK
;
A
#
# COMPACT_ATOMS: atom_id res chain seq x y z
N MET A 1 -3.01 -19.47 -13.90
CA MET A 1 -2.44 -18.27 -14.55
C MET A 1 -3.48 -17.39 -15.24
N LYS A 2 -4.37 -17.91 -16.11
CA LYS A 2 -5.40 -17.09 -16.81
C LYS A 2 -6.30 -16.23 -15.90
N LYS A 3 -6.67 -16.71 -14.70
CA LYS A 3 -7.49 -15.92 -13.73
C LYS A 3 -6.75 -14.71 -13.14
N ILE A 4 -5.45 -14.81 -12.89
CA ILE A 4 -4.63 -13.70 -12.36
C ILE A 4 -4.42 -12.65 -13.46
N LEU A 5 -4.22 -13.10 -14.69
CA LEU A 5 -4.09 -12.27 -15.89
C LEU A 5 -5.34 -11.42 -16.15
N SER A 6 -6.51 -12.06 -16.08
CA SER A 6 -7.80 -11.39 -16.23
C SER A 6 -8.08 -10.40 -15.09
N LEU A 7 -7.66 -10.69 -13.86
CA LEU A 7 -7.75 -9.74 -12.74
C LEU A 7 -6.86 -8.50 -12.95
N LEU A 8 -5.64 -8.66 -13.45
CA LEU A 8 -4.71 -7.56 -13.71
C LEU A 8 -5.23 -6.59 -14.77
N LEU A 9 -5.96 -7.09 -15.78
CA LEU A 9 -6.55 -6.26 -16.84
C LEU A 9 -7.79 -5.49 -16.34
N ILE A 10 -8.64 -6.13 -15.52
CA ILE A 10 -9.92 -5.57 -15.02
C ILE A 10 -9.71 -4.53 -13.90
N LEU A 11 -8.59 -4.57 -13.18
CA LEU A 11 -8.30 -3.63 -12.09
C LEU A 11 -7.97 -2.19 -12.55
N SER A 12 -7.94 -1.93 -13.86
CA SER A 12 -7.80 -0.57 -14.41
C SER A 12 -9.04 0.32 -14.26
N ILE A 13 -10.18 -0.20 -13.77
CA ILE A 13 -11.50 0.47 -13.97
C ILE A 13 -12.19 0.99 -12.68
N LYS A 14 -11.72 0.73 -11.46
CA LYS A 14 -12.47 1.12 -10.24
C LYS A 14 -11.64 1.78 -9.14
N THR A 15 -11.03 2.91 -9.45
CA THR A 15 -10.53 3.86 -8.45
C THR A 15 -10.96 5.28 -8.81
N SER A 16 -12.17 5.65 -8.40
CA SER A 16 -12.78 6.97 -8.67
C SER A 16 -12.13 8.13 -7.88
N ALA A 17 -10.99 7.90 -7.22
CA ALA A 17 -10.15 8.92 -6.56
C ALA A 17 -8.79 9.13 -7.24
N LEU A 18 -8.59 8.58 -8.44
CA LEU A 18 -7.27 8.37 -9.05
C LEU A 18 -7.18 8.92 -10.48
N THR A 19 -7.68 10.13 -10.72
CA THR A 19 -7.26 10.87 -11.93
C THR A 19 -5.74 10.98 -11.87
N PRO A 20 -5.00 10.37 -12.81
CA PRO A 20 -3.57 10.40 -12.75
C PRO A 20 -3.06 11.84 -12.87
N ILE A 21 -1.99 12.16 -12.14
CA ILE A 21 -1.33 13.46 -12.31
C ILE A 21 -0.11 13.30 -13.21
N LYS A 22 0.20 14.38 -13.94
CA LYS A 22 1.45 14.45 -14.70
C LYS A 22 2.61 14.75 -13.77
N ILE A 23 3.65 13.94 -13.84
CA ILE A 23 4.93 14.16 -13.19
C ILE A 23 5.88 14.72 -14.25
N GLU A 24 6.56 15.82 -13.94
CA GLU A 24 7.37 16.61 -14.88
C GLU A 24 8.85 16.25 -14.84
N SER A 25 9.27 15.43 -13.88
CA SER A 25 10.65 14.97 -13.74
C SER A 25 11.22 14.47 -15.08
N PRO A 26 12.29 15.09 -15.60
CA PRO A 26 12.98 14.61 -16.80
C PRO A 26 13.49 13.17 -16.65
N LEU A 27 13.66 12.70 -15.41
CA LEU A 27 14.05 11.32 -15.11
C LEU A 27 13.03 10.33 -15.67
N ILE A 28 11.73 10.62 -15.59
CA ILE A 28 10.69 9.72 -16.11
C ILE A 28 10.90 9.46 -17.60
N HIS A 29 11.19 10.50 -18.38
CA HIS A 29 11.41 10.37 -19.82
C HIS A 29 12.65 9.52 -20.16
N ASN A 30 13.68 9.57 -19.32
CA ASN A 30 14.89 8.79 -19.49
C ASN A 30 14.72 7.33 -19.04
N LEU A 31 13.80 7.09 -18.10
CA LEU A 31 13.51 5.75 -17.57
C LEU A 31 12.50 4.99 -18.45
N ASP A 32 11.54 5.69 -19.05
CA ASP A 32 10.40 5.11 -19.77
C ASP A 32 10.82 4.31 -21.01
N GLY A 33 10.50 3.02 -21.00
CA GLY A 33 10.83 2.06 -22.06
C GLY A 33 12.26 1.54 -22.03
N HIS A 34 13.07 1.97 -21.05
CA HIS A 34 14.46 1.54 -20.86
C HIS A 34 14.64 0.87 -19.49
N LEU A 35 14.82 1.67 -18.44
CA LEU A 35 14.98 1.19 -17.07
C LEU A 35 13.64 0.77 -16.45
N ILE A 36 12.56 1.45 -16.86
CA ILE A 36 11.18 1.06 -16.57
C ILE A 36 10.61 0.51 -17.87
N ASP A 37 10.62 -0.80 -18.00
CA ASP A 37 10.13 -1.53 -19.18
C ASP A 37 8.78 -2.21 -18.91
N GLY A 38 8.28 -2.95 -19.89
CA GLY A 38 7.04 -3.72 -19.73
C GLY A 38 7.06 -4.73 -18.56
N GLY A 39 8.23 -5.28 -18.23
CA GLY A 39 8.41 -6.18 -17.10
C GLY A 39 8.27 -5.47 -15.75
N ALA A 40 8.86 -4.28 -15.63
CA ALA A 40 8.70 -3.40 -14.47
C ALA A 40 7.23 -3.00 -14.27
N ILE A 41 6.52 -2.62 -15.35
CA ILE A 41 5.09 -2.31 -15.29
C ILE A 41 4.26 -3.52 -14.85
N MET A 42 4.59 -4.73 -15.32
CA MET A 42 3.91 -5.96 -14.86
C MET A 42 4.09 -6.16 -13.35
N MET A 43 5.31 -6.01 -12.82
CA MET A 43 5.58 -6.14 -11.38
C MET A 43 4.84 -5.07 -10.58
N GLN A 44 4.84 -3.81 -11.03
CA GLN A 44 4.08 -2.73 -10.40
C GLN A 44 2.58 -3.06 -10.34
N LYS A 45 2.01 -3.56 -11.44
CA LYS A 45 0.59 -3.97 -11.47
C LYS A 45 0.32 -5.14 -10.53
N GLN A 46 1.23 -6.10 -10.39
CA GLN A 46 1.09 -7.20 -9.42
C GLN A 46 1.09 -6.70 -7.97
N VAL A 47 2.00 -5.78 -7.64
CA VAL A 47 2.04 -5.13 -6.32
C VAL A 47 0.75 -4.34 -6.08
N LEU A 48 0.31 -3.54 -7.06
CA LEU A 48 -0.95 -2.79 -7.00
C LEU A 48 -2.15 -3.68 -6.72
N VAL A 49 -2.29 -4.81 -7.42
CA VAL A 49 -3.39 -5.75 -7.19
C VAL A 49 -3.32 -6.34 -5.79
N SER A 50 -2.12 -6.69 -5.32
CA SER A 50 -1.94 -7.29 -4.00
C SER A 50 -2.30 -6.30 -2.88
N ILE A 51 -1.80 -5.07 -2.97
CA ILE A 51 -2.14 -3.99 -2.03
C ILE A 51 -3.63 -3.65 -2.09
N SER A 52 -4.19 -3.52 -3.30
CA SER A 52 -5.63 -3.24 -3.49
C SER A 52 -6.50 -4.33 -2.86
N THR A 53 -6.06 -5.59 -2.96
CA THR A 53 -6.75 -6.73 -2.35
C THR A 53 -6.76 -6.63 -0.83
N ILE A 54 -5.64 -6.26 -0.20
CA ILE A 54 -5.55 -6.01 1.26
C ILE A 54 -6.42 -4.83 1.68
N VAL A 55 -6.34 -3.71 0.95
CA VAL A 55 -7.03 -2.46 1.31
C VAL A 55 -8.55 -2.60 1.20
N TYR A 56 -9.03 -3.11 0.07
CA TYR A 56 -10.47 -3.12 -0.23
C TYR A 56 -11.16 -4.46 0.05
N GLY A 57 -10.41 -5.56 0.09
CA GLY A 57 -10.95 -6.92 0.15
C GLY A 57 -11.67 -7.29 -1.16
N LYS A 58 -11.36 -8.45 -1.74
CA LYS A 58 -12.03 -8.91 -2.96
C LYS A 58 -12.33 -10.40 -2.91
N HIS A 59 -13.61 -10.77 -3.04
CA HIS A 59 -14.09 -12.16 -3.09
C HIS A 59 -13.52 -13.08 -1.99
N GLY A 60 -13.38 -12.58 -0.75
CA GLY A 60 -12.84 -13.33 0.38
C GLY A 60 -11.32 -13.43 0.45
N VAL A 61 -10.59 -12.74 -0.44
CA VAL A 61 -9.13 -12.58 -0.44
C VAL A 61 -8.77 -11.17 0.05
N GLY A 62 -7.67 -11.04 0.78
CA GLY A 62 -7.24 -9.78 1.40
C GLY A 62 -8.18 -9.32 2.51
N THR A 63 -8.82 -10.27 3.18
CA THR A 63 -9.66 -10.01 4.35
C THR A 63 -8.90 -10.39 5.61
N ILE A 64 -8.97 -9.53 6.61
CA ILE A 64 -8.38 -9.67 7.93
C ILE A 64 -9.46 -10.16 8.88
N ASN A 65 -9.09 -11.04 9.81
CA ASN A 65 -10.01 -11.50 10.85
C ASN A 65 -10.08 -10.45 11.97
N TYR A 66 -11.28 -9.96 12.25
CA TYR A 66 -11.58 -9.01 13.33
C TYR A 66 -12.91 -9.38 13.96
N ASP A 67 -12.91 -9.71 15.26
CA ASP A 67 -14.11 -10.05 16.02
C ASP A 67 -14.95 -11.16 15.34
N GLY A 68 -14.28 -12.25 14.94
CA GLY A 68 -14.89 -13.38 14.24
C GLY A 68 -15.38 -13.09 12.81
N LYS A 69 -15.16 -11.88 12.28
CA LYS A 69 -15.59 -11.45 10.94
C LYS A 69 -14.38 -11.22 10.03
N LYS A 70 -14.57 -11.49 8.75
CA LYS A 70 -13.60 -11.16 7.69
C LYS A 70 -13.89 -9.77 7.14
N ILE A 71 -13.01 -8.82 7.37
CA ILE A 71 -13.15 -7.42 6.91
C ILE A 71 -11.91 -6.95 6.15
N SER A 72 -12.03 -5.90 5.34
CA SER A 72 -10.89 -5.30 4.64
C SER A 72 -10.14 -4.32 5.54
N LEU A 73 -8.88 -4.00 5.20
CA LEU A 73 -8.09 -3.04 5.97
C LEU A 73 -8.75 -1.64 5.98
N GLN A 74 -9.39 -1.22 4.89
CA GLN A 74 -10.13 0.03 4.86
C GLN A 74 -11.26 0.07 5.91
N LYS A 75 -12.01 -1.03 6.05
CA LYS A 75 -13.07 -1.14 7.04
C LYS A 75 -12.49 -1.19 8.46
N LEU A 76 -11.40 -1.92 8.65
CA LEU A 76 -10.68 -2.02 9.91
C LEU A 76 -10.14 -0.64 10.36
N SER A 77 -9.56 0.15 9.45
CA SER A 77 -9.12 1.52 9.72
C SER A 77 -10.28 2.45 10.12
N ILE A 78 -11.46 2.29 9.51
CA ILE A 78 -12.65 3.04 9.91
C ILE A 78 -13.07 2.65 11.33
N GLU A 79 -13.06 1.36 11.65
CA GLU A 79 -13.43 0.88 12.98
C GLU A 79 -12.43 1.33 14.06
N GLU A 80 -11.13 1.23 13.77
CA GLU A 80 -10.07 1.73 14.65
C GLU A 80 -10.27 3.21 14.98
N ARG A 81 -10.57 4.06 13.98
CA ARG A 81 -10.83 5.49 14.23
C ARG A 81 -12.05 5.76 15.10
N LYS A 82 -13.08 4.91 15.04
CA LYS A 82 -14.24 5.04 15.94
C LYS A 82 -13.83 4.71 17.37
N VAL A 83 -13.13 3.59 17.56
CA VAL A 83 -12.65 3.16 18.87
C VAL A 83 -11.69 4.21 19.45
N ASP A 84 -10.74 4.72 18.66
CA ASP A 84 -9.81 5.78 19.04
C ASP A 84 -10.54 7.05 19.49
N SER A 85 -11.56 7.49 18.73
CA SER A 85 -12.38 8.65 19.09
C SER A 85 -13.13 8.46 20.41
N GLU A 86 -13.72 7.27 20.63
CA GLU A 86 -14.42 6.96 21.88
C GLU A 86 -13.46 6.90 23.08
N MET A 87 -12.31 6.26 22.92
CA MET A 87 -11.26 6.17 23.95
C MET A 87 -10.71 7.55 24.30
N GLN A 88 -10.42 8.37 23.30
CA GLN A 88 -9.91 9.72 23.50
C GLN A 88 -10.92 10.58 24.24
N LYS A 89 -12.21 10.48 23.89
CA LYS A 89 -13.28 11.25 24.52
C LYS A 89 -13.53 10.84 25.98
N LYS A 90 -13.49 9.55 26.29
CA LYS A 90 -13.83 9.03 27.63
C LYS A 90 -12.63 9.00 28.59
N TYR A 91 -11.44 8.67 28.07
CA TYR A 91 -10.28 8.34 28.89
C TYR A 91 -9.01 9.13 28.51
N SER A 92 -9.09 10.05 27.53
CA SER A 92 -7.92 10.77 26.99
C SER A 92 -6.81 9.83 26.51
N LEU A 93 -7.18 8.65 26.04
CA LEU A 93 -6.29 7.59 25.57
C LEU A 93 -6.48 7.39 24.07
N THR A 94 -5.40 7.18 23.33
CA THR A 94 -5.42 6.85 21.90
C THR A 94 -5.13 5.36 21.68
N ILE A 95 -5.59 4.81 20.56
CA ILE A 95 -5.26 3.46 20.10
C ILE A 95 -3.75 3.27 19.97
N LYS A 96 -3.05 4.29 19.45
CA LYS A 96 -1.59 4.23 19.29
C LYS A 96 -0.87 3.99 20.62
N ASN A 97 -1.36 4.63 21.70
CA ASN A 97 -0.84 4.39 23.04
C ASN A 97 -1.32 3.04 23.57
N ALA A 98 -2.60 2.71 23.34
CA ALA A 98 -3.21 1.47 23.81
C ALA A 98 -2.54 0.20 23.26
N TYR A 99 -2.03 0.20 22.02
CA TYR A 99 -1.25 -0.92 21.46
C TYR A 99 0.08 -1.16 22.18
N ARG A 100 0.61 -0.15 22.87
CA ARG A 100 1.88 -0.22 23.61
C ARG A 100 1.67 -0.48 25.10
N GLU A 101 0.45 -0.30 25.59
CA GLU A 101 0.11 -0.49 26.99
C GLU A 101 -0.15 -1.97 27.30
N ASP A 102 0.06 -2.33 28.56
CA ASP A 102 -0.42 -3.61 29.07
C ASP A 102 -1.95 -3.62 28.97
N SER A 103 -2.52 -4.64 28.33
CA SER A 103 -3.96 -4.84 28.21
C SER A 103 -4.71 -4.77 29.55
N ALA A 104 -4.05 -5.11 30.66
CA ALA A 104 -4.61 -5.00 32.01
C ALA A 104 -4.86 -3.54 32.46
N LYS A 105 -4.14 -2.57 31.88
CA LYS A 105 -4.30 -1.13 32.17
C LYS A 105 -5.35 -0.46 31.29
N LEU A 106 -5.84 -1.14 30.26
CA LEU A 106 -6.91 -0.62 29.41
C LEU A 106 -8.26 -0.70 30.14
N PRO A 107 -9.16 0.28 29.90
CA PRO A 107 -10.53 0.19 30.38
C PRO A 107 -11.19 -1.12 29.91
N ASP A 108 -11.90 -1.80 30.81
CA ASP A 108 -12.47 -3.14 30.55
C ASP A 108 -13.31 -3.17 29.27
N GLU A 109 -14.10 -2.13 28.99
CA GLU A 109 -14.95 -2.03 27.79
C GLU A 109 -14.17 -1.95 26.46
N PHE A 110 -12.88 -1.62 26.51
CA PHE A 110 -12.00 -1.50 25.35
C PHE A 110 -10.95 -2.60 25.25
N ARG A 111 -10.68 -3.36 26.31
CA ARG A 111 -9.61 -4.37 26.35
C ARG A 111 -9.70 -5.34 25.17
N ASP A 112 -10.85 -5.99 25.00
CA ASP A 112 -11.05 -7.00 23.95
C ASP A 112 -11.04 -6.38 22.55
N LYS A 113 -11.61 -5.18 22.40
CA LYS A 113 -11.63 -4.46 21.12
C LYS A 113 -10.21 -4.06 20.69
N VAL A 114 -9.41 -3.51 21.60
CA VAL A 114 -8.02 -3.11 21.33
C VAL A 114 -7.17 -4.34 21.00
N ALA A 115 -7.32 -5.43 21.76
CA ALA A 115 -6.63 -6.68 21.47
C ALA A 115 -6.99 -7.22 20.07
N ALA A 116 -8.28 -7.22 19.71
CA ALA A 116 -8.73 -7.64 18.39
C ALA A 116 -8.22 -6.72 17.27
N LEU A 117 -8.20 -5.40 17.47
CA LEU A 117 -7.65 -4.44 16.51
C LEU A 117 -6.13 -4.63 16.31
N HIS A 118 -5.40 -4.91 17.39
CA HIS A 118 -3.95 -5.16 17.35
C HIS A 118 -3.63 -6.48 16.64
N ALA A 119 -4.34 -7.56 16.93
CA ALA A 119 -4.18 -8.83 16.22
C ALA A 119 -4.50 -8.70 14.72
N ALA A 120 -5.56 -7.95 14.39
CA ALA A 120 -5.93 -7.66 13.01
C ALA A 120 -4.86 -6.80 12.29
N PHE A 121 -4.22 -5.87 13.01
CA PHE A 121 -3.11 -5.06 12.51
C PHE A 121 -1.89 -5.91 12.15
N ASP A 122 -1.52 -6.85 13.01
CA ASP A 122 -0.39 -7.75 12.76
C ASP A 122 -0.64 -8.65 11.54
N ASP A 123 -1.85 -9.20 11.40
CA ASP A 123 -2.28 -9.96 10.21
C ASP A 123 -2.16 -9.10 8.93
N ALA A 124 -2.70 -7.87 8.96
CA ALA A 124 -2.62 -6.95 7.83
C ALA A 124 -1.17 -6.61 7.43
N LYS A 125 -0.28 -6.40 8.41
CA LYS A 125 1.15 -6.15 8.15
C LYS A 125 1.82 -7.36 7.52
N ASN A 126 1.54 -8.57 8.02
CA ASN A 126 2.10 -9.78 7.45
C ASN A 126 1.65 -9.99 6.00
N GLN A 127 0.36 -9.78 5.70
CA GLN A 127 -0.13 -9.85 4.31
C GLN A 127 0.57 -8.84 3.39
N PHE A 128 0.83 -7.62 3.87
CA PHE A 128 1.59 -6.64 3.10
C PHE A 128 3.03 -7.09 2.85
N LYS A 129 3.72 -7.59 3.89
CA LYS A 129 5.10 -8.08 3.77
C LYS A 129 5.21 -9.19 2.74
N GLU A 130 4.35 -10.21 2.84
CA GLU A 130 4.31 -11.32 1.89
C GLU A 130 4.05 -10.85 0.45
N ALA A 131 3.19 -9.84 0.29
CA ALA A 131 2.84 -9.30 -1.02
C ALA A 131 3.93 -8.43 -1.66
N THR A 132 4.79 -7.77 -0.86
CA THR A 132 5.63 -6.68 -1.37
C THR A 132 7.13 -6.88 -1.17
N PHE A 133 7.55 -7.53 -0.08
CA PHE A 133 8.97 -7.68 0.25
C PHE A 133 9.76 -8.51 -0.78
N PRO A 134 9.18 -9.57 -1.41
CA PRO A 134 9.86 -10.29 -2.50
C PRO A 134 10.19 -9.42 -3.74
N PHE A 135 9.64 -8.21 -3.82
CA PHE A 135 9.91 -7.27 -4.91
C PHE A 135 10.92 -6.17 -4.53
N LEU A 136 11.20 -5.96 -3.24
CA LEU A 136 12.11 -4.90 -2.77
C LEU A 136 13.52 -5.08 -3.32
N ASP A 137 14.05 -6.30 -3.28
CA ASP A 137 15.38 -6.60 -3.81
C ASP A 137 15.49 -6.31 -5.32
N LYS A 138 14.41 -6.54 -6.06
CA LYS A 138 14.37 -6.33 -7.51
C LYS A 138 14.36 -4.85 -7.88
N ILE A 139 13.88 -3.99 -7.00
CA ILE A 139 13.77 -2.55 -7.25
C ILE A 139 14.92 -1.74 -6.64
N LYS A 140 15.83 -2.38 -5.89
CA LYS A 140 16.91 -1.71 -5.16
C LYS A 140 17.78 -0.81 -6.05
N HIS A 141 18.11 -1.25 -7.27
CA HIS A 141 18.93 -0.50 -8.22
C HIS A 141 18.21 0.73 -8.84
N PHE A 142 16.90 0.83 -8.66
CA PHE A 142 16.08 1.92 -9.21
C PHE A 142 15.66 2.93 -8.14
N LYS A 143 16.11 2.77 -6.89
CA LYS A 143 15.67 3.61 -5.77
C LYS A 143 15.95 5.09 -5.98
N ASP A 144 17.18 5.48 -6.24
CA ASP A 144 17.56 6.90 -6.37
C ASP A 144 16.73 7.68 -7.39
N PRO A 145 16.57 7.21 -8.65
CA PRO A 145 15.73 7.92 -9.60
C PRO A 145 14.24 7.87 -9.21
N VAL A 146 13.75 6.76 -8.67
CA VAL A 146 12.36 6.63 -8.21
C VAL A 146 12.07 7.54 -7.03
N LEU A 147 13.00 7.73 -6.10
CA LEU A 147 12.86 8.58 -4.94
C LEU A 147 12.69 10.05 -5.34
N LYS A 148 13.48 10.53 -6.31
CA LYS A 148 13.32 11.89 -6.86
C LYS A 148 11.94 12.10 -7.48
N ILE A 149 11.45 11.10 -8.21
CA ILE A 149 10.12 11.10 -8.81
C ILE A 149 9.03 11.05 -7.74
N MET A 150 9.23 10.27 -6.69
CA MET A 150 8.32 10.15 -5.56
C MET A 150 8.25 11.45 -4.75
N SER A 151 9.36 12.18 -4.59
CA SER A 151 9.38 13.50 -3.96
C SER A 151 8.52 14.51 -4.72
N GLU A 152 8.70 14.60 -6.05
CA GLU A 152 7.85 15.49 -6.88
C GLU A 152 6.37 15.09 -6.81
N TRP A 153 6.07 13.78 -6.89
CA TRP A 153 4.73 13.26 -6.74
C TRP A 153 4.09 13.67 -5.40
N SER A 154 4.87 13.56 -4.33
CA SER A 154 4.43 13.87 -2.98
C SER A 154 4.08 15.35 -2.82
N GLU A 155 4.88 16.24 -3.38
CA GLU A 155 4.59 17.68 -3.42
C GLU A 155 3.30 17.95 -4.21
N LYS A 156 3.18 17.41 -5.43
CA LYS A 156 2.01 17.61 -6.31
C LYS A 156 0.72 17.08 -5.72
N ARG A 157 0.76 15.97 -4.98
CA ARG A 157 -0.39 15.39 -4.28
C ARG A 157 -0.63 16.02 -2.90
N LYS A 158 0.21 16.95 -2.44
CA LYS A 158 0.20 17.52 -1.08
C LYS A 158 0.29 16.43 0.00
N ARG A 159 1.17 15.45 -0.23
CA ARG A 159 1.44 14.28 0.60
C ARG A 159 2.86 14.29 1.17
N THR A 160 3.45 15.47 1.37
CA THR A 160 4.85 15.65 1.82
C THR A 160 5.18 14.94 3.15
N ASN A 161 4.17 14.69 3.99
CA ASN A 161 4.30 13.94 5.24
C ASN A 161 4.08 12.43 5.11
N SER A 162 3.95 11.91 3.89
CA SER A 162 3.70 10.48 3.65
C SER A 162 4.91 9.65 4.06
N ASP A 163 4.65 8.58 4.79
CA ASP A 163 5.69 7.66 5.23
C ASP A 163 6.30 6.85 4.09
N ILE A 164 5.71 6.87 2.88
CA ILE A 164 6.28 6.20 1.71
C ILE A 164 7.63 6.80 1.29
N LEU A 165 7.82 8.12 1.48
CA LEU A 165 9.08 8.80 1.13
C LEU A 165 10.20 8.37 2.06
N LYS A 166 9.93 8.43 3.37
CA LYS A 166 10.89 8.00 4.40
C LYS A 166 11.24 6.53 4.21
N TRP A 167 10.25 5.71 3.88
CA TRP A 167 10.43 4.29 3.62
C TRP A 167 11.30 4.02 2.38
N ALA A 168 11.04 4.72 1.28
CA ALA A 168 11.78 4.59 0.03
C ALA A 168 13.24 5.07 0.14
N ASP A 169 13.51 6.06 0.99
CA ASP A 169 14.84 6.65 1.23
C ASP A 169 15.76 5.79 2.11
N THR A 170 15.27 4.67 2.67
CA THR A 170 16.12 3.79 3.50
C THR A 170 16.97 2.83 2.67
N ASP A 171 18.20 2.58 3.12
CA ASP A 171 19.10 1.59 2.53
C ASP A 171 19.12 0.28 3.32
N GLY A 172 18.25 -0.67 2.96
CA GLY A 172 18.23 -2.02 3.54
C GLY A 172 17.59 -2.11 4.92
N ASN A 173 16.97 -1.03 5.39
CA ASN A 173 16.25 -0.95 6.67
C ASN A 173 14.74 -0.75 6.48
N GLU A 174 14.21 -1.01 5.29
CA GLU A 174 12.80 -0.83 4.92
C GLU A 174 11.86 -1.56 5.87
N GLU A 175 12.22 -2.80 6.23
CA GLU A 175 11.44 -3.61 7.16
C GLU A 175 11.41 -2.99 8.56
N ALA A 176 12.57 -2.63 9.09
CA ALA A 176 12.69 -2.01 10.41
C ALA A 176 11.91 -0.68 10.48
N LEU A 177 12.07 0.18 9.46
CA LEU A 177 11.37 1.46 9.40
C LEU A 177 9.86 1.27 9.21
N PHE A 178 9.43 0.31 8.40
CA PHE A 178 8.03 -0.06 8.27
C PHE A 178 7.44 -0.47 9.63
N HIS A 179 8.18 -1.29 10.40
CA HIS A 179 7.73 -1.71 11.72
C HIS A 179 7.66 -0.57 12.74
N SER A 180 8.60 0.38 12.72
CA SER A 180 8.63 1.50 13.68
C SER A 180 7.67 2.63 13.34
N THR A 181 7.40 2.86 12.06
CA THR A 181 6.62 4.01 11.58
C THR A 181 5.14 3.68 11.46
N ILE A 182 4.84 2.50 10.91
CA ILE A 182 3.46 2.04 10.73
C ILE A 182 3.05 1.30 11.98
N THR A 183 2.26 1.97 12.82
CA THR A 183 1.92 1.54 14.19
C THR A 183 0.45 1.28 14.44
N THR A 184 -0.44 1.66 13.51
CA THR A 184 -1.89 1.48 13.62
C THR A 184 -2.48 1.02 12.29
N ASN A 185 -3.70 0.48 12.31
CA ASN A 185 -4.41 0.09 11.08
C ASN A 185 -4.65 1.30 10.17
N ASN A 186 -4.91 2.47 10.74
CA ASN A 186 -5.05 3.72 10.01
C ASN A 186 -3.74 4.18 9.37
N ASP A 187 -2.60 4.05 10.07
CA ASP A 187 -1.28 4.30 9.49
C ASP A 187 -1.05 3.38 8.28
N LEU A 188 -1.30 2.08 8.46
CA LEU A 188 -1.11 1.08 7.39
C LEU A 188 -2.02 1.35 6.20
N ASN A 189 -3.31 1.62 6.43
CA ASN A 189 -4.25 1.94 5.36
C ASN A 189 -3.82 3.17 4.56
N SER A 190 -3.32 4.21 5.25
CA SER A 190 -2.86 5.44 4.61
C SER A 190 -1.58 5.20 3.79
N PHE A 191 -0.63 4.46 4.36
CA PHE A 191 0.61 4.08 3.70
C PHE A 191 0.35 3.24 2.43
N LEU A 192 -0.50 2.22 2.51
CA LEU A 192 -0.87 1.38 1.36
C LEU A 192 -1.62 2.18 0.29
N TYR A 193 -2.49 3.10 0.70
CA TYR A 193 -3.17 4.00 -0.23
C TYR A 193 -2.18 4.87 -0.99
N ASP A 194 -1.20 5.47 -0.30
CA ASP A 194 -0.18 6.30 -0.92
C ASP A 194 0.69 5.50 -1.91
N ILE A 195 1.07 4.26 -1.59
CA ILE A 195 1.76 3.37 -2.55
C ILE A 195 0.89 3.14 -3.79
N MET A 196 -0.40 2.82 -3.62
CA MET A 196 -1.29 2.58 -4.77
C MET A 196 -1.41 3.81 -5.66
N VAL A 197 -1.57 4.99 -5.07
CA VAL A 197 -1.70 6.24 -5.81
C VAL A 197 -0.41 6.56 -6.55
N PHE A 198 0.73 6.44 -5.86
CA PHE A 198 2.04 6.67 -6.46
C PHE A 198 2.29 5.72 -7.64
N LEU A 199 2.09 4.42 -7.48
CA LEU A 199 2.34 3.44 -8.56
C LEU A 199 1.42 3.66 -9.76
N ASN A 200 0.17 4.07 -9.53
CA ASN A 200 -0.75 4.41 -10.61
C ASN A 200 -0.32 5.67 -11.37
N ASP A 201 0.06 6.73 -10.65
CA ASP A 201 0.60 7.96 -11.25
C ASP A 201 1.91 7.67 -11.99
N PHE A 202 2.82 6.89 -11.40
CA PHE A 202 4.09 6.50 -11.99
C PHE A 202 3.89 5.75 -13.30
N SER A 203 3.04 4.70 -13.28
CA SER A 203 2.68 3.96 -14.49
C SER A 203 2.09 4.88 -15.56
N HIS A 204 1.19 5.79 -15.21
CA HIS A 204 0.57 6.71 -16.18
C HIS A 204 1.59 7.60 -16.89
N ASN A 205 2.68 7.95 -16.22
CA ASN A 205 3.73 8.80 -16.78
C ASN A 205 4.80 8.03 -17.59
N CYS A 206 4.70 6.70 -17.69
CA CYS A 206 5.61 5.85 -18.49
C CYS A 206 4.89 5.19 -19.69
N PRO A 207 4.47 5.96 -20.71
CA PRO A 207 3.69 5.43 -21.83
C PRO A 207 4.41 4.33 -22.62
N LYS A 208 5.72 4.46 -22.90
CA LYS A 208 6.46 3.44 -23.67
C LYS A 208 6.51 2.11 -22.92
N ALA A 209 6.76 2.15 -21.61
CA ALA A 209 6.76 0.96 -20.76
C ALA A 209 5.40 0.28 -20.73
N ASN A 210 4.30 1.05 -20.72
CA ASN A 210 2.95 0.49 -20.82
C ASN A 210 2.70 -0.15 -22.18
N ASP A 211 3.16 0.45 -23.27
CA ASP A 211 3.03 -0.13 -24.60
C ASP A 211 3.80 -1.47 -24.70
N GLN A 212 5.02 -1.53 -24.17
CA GLN A 212 5.80 -2.76 -24.05
C GLN A 212 5.09 -3.81 -23.20
N PHE A 213 4.48 -3.42 -22.07
CA PHE A 213 3.67 -4.31 -21.25
C PHE A 213 2.49 -4.89 -22.04
N VAL A 214 1.74 -4.04 -22.77
CA VAL A 214 0.60 -4.49 -23.59
C VAL A 214 1.06 -5.47 -24.67
N GLN A 215 2.21 -5.22 -25.31
CA GLN A 215 2.80 -6.15 -26.28
C GLN A 215 3.16 -7.49 -25.63
N TYR A 216 3.86 -7.46 -24.49
CA TYR A 216 4.22 -8.65 -23.72
C TYR A 216 3.01 -9.51 -23.34
N MET A 217 1.91 -8.87 -22.97
CA MET A 217 0.67 -9.55 -22.63
C MET A 217 0.02 -10.20 -23.85
N LYS A 218 -0.05 -9.49 -24.99
CA LYS A 218 -0.58 -10.03 -26.25
C LYS A 218 0.20 -11.26 -26.73
N GLU A 219 1.53 -11.23 -26.61
CA GLU A 219 2.40 -12.35 -26.99
C GLU A 219 2.23 -13.58 -26.08
N LYS A 220 1.88 -13.37 -24.81
CA LYS A 220 1.59 -14.46 -23.85
C LYS A 220 0.18 -15.03 -23.98
N ASP A 221 -0.81 -14.25 -24.37
CA ASP A 221 -2.18 -14.70 -24.56
C ASP A 221 -2.43 -15.34 -25.93
N GLY A 222 -1.58 -15.04 -26.93
CA GLY A 222 -1.58 -15.67 -28.25
C GLY A 222 -0.85 -17.02 -28.34
N LYS A 223 -0.32 -17.53 -27.21
CA LYS A 223 0.27 -18.87 -27.06
C LYS A 223 -0.58 -19.70 -26.10
#